data_AF-A0A4D4JC84-F1
#
_entry.id   AF-A0A4D4JC84-F1
#
_cell.length_a   1.000
_cell.length_b   1.000
_cell.length_c   1.000
_cell.angle_alpha   90.00
_cell.angle_beta   90.00
_cell.angle_gamma   90.00
#
_symmetry.space_group_name_H-M   'P 1'
#
loop_
_entity.id
_entity.type
_entity.pdbx_description
1 polymer ?
#
loop_
_entity_poly.entity_id
_entity_poly.type
_entity_poly.pdbx_seq_one_letter_code
_entity_poly.pdbx_strand_id
1 'polypeptide(L)'
;MGARPGGVGAGHARHPEQAAARCADHLVLGGAETWLLLTTRRVAVVVESAHLAAAEAPAAEAAGELGRARSLARNVQDRFDTAADAATGPLAGLREAPIDQVREVRAVPRGRTPVPEWFVRIGFADGSAVGFRDGMAGQAVRTVHANLPVLAG
;
A
#
# COMPACT_ATOMS: atom_id res chain seq x y z
N MET A 1 4.83 -11.05 -0.25
CA MET A 1 5.80 -10.31 0.61
C MET A 1 5.18 -8.97 0.97
N GLY A 2 5.17 -8.60 2.25
CA GLY A 2 4.64 -7.31 2.72
C GLY A 2 5.78 -6.38 3.15
N ALA A 3 5.76 -5.14 2.66
CA ALA A 3 6.63 -4.08 3.19
C ALA A 3 5.76 -3.16 4.05
N ARG A 4 6.21 -2.89 5.29
CA ARG A 4 5.61 -1.82 6.10
C ARG A 4 6.16 -0.50 5.59
N PRO A 5 5.33 0.42 5.06
CA PRO A 5 5.76 1.75 4.69
C PRO A 5 6.07 2.52 5.97
N GLY A 6 7.23 2.27 6.58
CA GLY A 6 7.71 2.95 7.78
C GLY A 6 8.21 4.38 7.51
N GLY A 7 7.82 4.99 6.39
CA GLY A 7 8.32 6.30 5.98
C GLY A 7 7.48 6.94 4.89
N VAL A 8 7.69 8.25 4.71
CA VAL A 8 7.03 9.10 3.71
C VAL A 8 7.11 8.44 2.33
N GLY A 9 5.97 8.04 1.80
CA GLY A 9 5.82 7.56 0.43
C GLY A 9 5.52 8.72 -0.52
N ALA A 10 5.98 8.62 -1.76
CA ALA A 10 5.67 9.59 -2.81
C ALA A 10 5.09 8.88 -4.03
N GLY A 11 3.93 9.34 -4.49
CA GLY A 11 3.33 8.95 -5.77
C GLY A 11 3.69 9.95 -6.86
N HIS A 12 4.00 9.46 -8.05
CA HIS A 12 4.05 10.23 -9.28
C HIS A 12 2.90 9.77 -10.18
N ALA A 13 1.99 10.69 -10.46
CA ALA A 13 0.86 10.50 -11.36
C ALA A 13 0.57 11.83 -12.07
N ARG A 14 0.07 11.75 -13.31
CA ARG A 14 -0.44 12.89 -14.09
C ARG A 14 -1.93 13.13 -13.83
N HIS A 15 -2.65 12.09 -13.42
CA HIS A 15 -4.09 12.14 -13.17
C HIS A 15 -4.47 11.34 -11.91
N PRO A 16 -5.50 11.74 -11.16
CA PRO A 16 -5.88 11.09 -9.90
C PRO A 16 -6.40 9.65 -10.05
N GLU A 17 -6.88 9.27 -11.23
CA GLU A 17 -7.34 7.92 -11.54
C GLU A 17 -6.20 6.91 -11.72
N GLN A 18 -4.96 7.38 -11.88
CA GLN A 18 -3.82 6.50 -12.09
C GLN A 18 -3.47 5.65 -10.87
N ALA A 19 -2.92 4.48 -11.11
CA ALA A 19 -2.67 3.44 -10.12
C ALA A 19 -1.83 3.95 -8.94
N ALA A 20 -0.78 4.73 -9.20
CA ALA A 20 0.06 5.27 -8.13
C ALA A 20 -0.67 6.28 -7.24
N ALA A 21 -1.52 7.15 -7.81
CA ALA A 21 -2.30 8.11 -7.04
C ALA A 21 -3.28 7.37 -6.12
N ARG A 22 -4.03 6.42 -6.67
CA ARG A 22 -4.94 5.57 -5.88
C ARG A 22 -4.21 4.79 -4.79
N CYS A 23 -3.05 4.20 -5.09
CA CYS A 23 -2.23 3.51 -4.09
C CYS A 23 -1.79 4.46 -2.98
N ALA A 24 -1.30 5.65 -3.32
CA ALA A 24 -0.87 6.65 -2.35
C ALA A 24 -2.02 7.11 -1.46
N ASP A 25 -3.20 7.39 -2.03
CA ASP A 25 -4.40 7.75 -1.28
C ASP A 25 -4.74 6.69 -0.23
N HIS A 26 -4.71 5.41 -0.60
CA HIS A 26 -5.01 4.31 0.31
C HIS A 26 -3.95 4.09 1.39
N LEU A 27 -2.66 4.30 1.08
CA LEU A 27 -1.58 4.27 2.07
C LEU A 27 -1.72 5.42 3.07
N VAL A 28 -2.06 6.63 2.60
CA VAL A 28 -2.29 7.78 3.48
C VAL A 28 -3.54 7.57 4.35
N LEU A 29 -4.61 7.02 3.77
CA LEU A 29 -5.88 6.79 4.45
C LEU A 29 -5.72 5.86 5.67
N GLY A 30 -5.00 4.75 5.52
CA GLY A 30 -4.77 3.82 6.63
C GLY A 30 -3.50 4.08 7.44
N GLY A 31 -2.64 5.00 7.01
CA GLY A 31 -1.49 5.47 7.78
C GLY A 31 -0.47 4.37 8.10
N ALA A 32 0.08 4.41 9.32
CA ALA A 32 1.16 3.53 9.77
C ALA A 32 0.78 2.04 9.89
N GLU A 33 -0.53 1.74 9.82
CA GLU A 33 -1.08 0.38 9.89
C GLU A 33 -1.33 -0.23 8.51
N THR A 34 -1.04 0.49 7.43
CA THR A 34 -1.14 -0.08 6.08
C THR A 34 0.14 -0.77 5.69
N TRP A 35 0.00 -1.83 4.90
CA TRP A 35 1.10 -2.50 4.21
C TRP A 35 0.84 -2.52 2.72
N LEU A 36 1.94 -2.46 1.97
CA LEU A 36 1.89 -2.81 0.56
C LEU A 36 2.34 -4.26 0.39
N LEU A 37 1.48 -5.05 -0.23
CA LEU A 37 1.68 -6.47 -0.42
C LEU A 37 1.72 -6.79 -1.92
N LEU A 38 2.81 -7.41 -2.34
CA LEU A 38 2.99 -7.90 -3.71
C LEU A 38 2.88 -9.43 -3.72
N THR A 39 2.09 -9.95 -4.64
CA THR A 39 1.88 -11.37 -4.92
C THR A 39 2.01 -11.67 -6.40
N THR A 40 1.99 -12.96 -6.76
CA THR A 40 1.97 -13.43 -8.15
C THR A 40 0.71 -13.06 -8.91
N ARG A 41 -0.34 -12.56 -8.22
CA ARG A 41 -1.64 -12.23 -8.83
C ARG A 41 -1.96 -10.74 -8.79
N ARG A 42 -1.54 -10.05 -7.72
CA ARG A 42 -1.94 -8.66 -7.45
C ARG A 42 -0.94 -7.92 -6.59
N VAL A 43 -1.02 -6.59 -6.68
CA VAL A 43 -0.48 -5.65 -5.71
C VAL A 43 -1.63 -5.03 -4.92
N ALA A 44 -1.55 -5.10 -3.60
CA ALA A 44 -2.62 -4.67 -2.69
C ALA A 44 -2.08 -3.76 -1.59
N VAL A 45 -2.85 -2.72 -1.25
CA VAL A 45 -2.71 -2.00 0.01
C VAL A 45 -3.64 -2.70 1.01
N VAL A 46 -3.09 -3.19 2.10
CA VAL A 46 -3.83 -3.94 3.12
C VAL A 46 -3.65 -3.31 4.50
N VAL A 47 -4.58 -3.56 5.40
CA VAL A 47 -4.54 -3.18 6.82
C VAL A 47 -4.94 -4.40 7.66
N GLU A 48 -4.51 -4.47 8.91
CA GLU A 48 -4.91 -5.56 9.80
C GLU A 48 -6.39 -5.39 10.17
N SER A 49 -7.16 -6.47 10.04
CA SER A 49 -8.62 -6.46 10.26
C SER A 49 -8.98 -6.02 11.68
N ALA A 50 -8.09 -6.27 12.66
CA ALA A 50 -8.26 -5.82 14.04
C ALA A 50 -8.33 -4.28 14.18
N HIS A 51 -7.61 -3.53 13.34
CA HIS A 51 -7.66 -2.06 13.35
C HIS A 51 -8.97 -1.51 12.80
N LEU A 52 -9.69 -2.29 12.00
CA LEU A 52 -11.02 -1.92 11.49
C LEU A 52 -12.09 -2.18 12.56
N ALA A 53 -12.02 -3.32 13.26
CA ALA A 53 -12.97 -3.66 14.33
C ALA A 53 -12.90 -2.68 15.53
N ALA A 54 -11.71 -2.18 15.88
CA ALA A 54 -11.54 -1.19 16.94
C ALA A 54 -12.23 0.16 16.64
N ALA A 55 -12.50 0.46 15.36
CA ALA A 55 -13.16 1.70 14.93
C ALA A 55 -14.70 1.64 15.03
N GLU A 56 -15.28 0.44 15.17
CA GLU A 56 -16.74 0.23 15.28
C GLU A 56 -17.26 0.27 16.73
N ALA A 57 -16.38 0.19 17.73
CA ALA A 57 -16.78 0.30 19.13
C ALA A 57 -17.24 1.74 19.47
N PRO A 58 -18.34 1.93 20.22
CA PRO A 58 -18.81 3.27 20.59
C PRO A 58 -17.91 3.85 21.69
N ALA A 59 -16.92 4.64 21.30
CA ALA A 59 -16.10 5.42 22.23
C ALA A 59 -16.23 6.92 21.97
N ALA A 60 -16.48 7.64 23.06
CA ALA A 60 -16.68 9.07 23.15
C ALA A 60 -15.52 9.88 22.53
N GLU A 61 -15.90 11.00 21.90
CA GLU A 61 -15.11 12.20 21.56
C GLU A 61 -13.59 12.10 21.74
N ALA A 62 -12.91 11.38 20.85
CA ALA A 62 -11.47 11.45 20.69
C ALA A 62 -11.15 11.90 19.25
N ALA A 63 -10.88 13.21 19.11
CA ALA A 63 -10.57 13.86 17.85
C ALA A 63 -9.17 13.46 17.35
N GLY A 64 -9.08 12.94 16.13
CA GLY A 64 -7.82 12.77 15.40
C GLY A 64 -7.66 11.41 14.72
N GLU A 65 -7.41 10.36 15.51
CA GLU A 65 -7.01 9.04 15.00
C GLU A 65 -8.19 8.08 14.84
N LEU A 66 -9.11 8.07 15.80
CA LEU A 66 -10.37 7.28 15.75
C LEU A 66 -11.29 7.76 14.60
N GLY A 67 -11.28 9.05 14.28
CA GLY A 67 -12.03 9.59 13.15
C GLY A 67 -11.54 9.06 11.79
N ARG A 68 -10.23 8.86 11.64
CA ARG A 68 -9.65 8.26 10.42
C ARG A 68 -9.93 6.77 10.36
N ALA A 69 -9.74 6.04 11.45
CA ALA A 69 -10.07 4.62 11.53
C ALA A 69 -11.56 4.37 11.22
N ARG A 70 -12.47 5.23 11.68
CA ARG A 70 -13.91 5.13 11.38
C ARG A 70 -14.26 5.54 9.94
N SER A 71 -13.52 6.47 9.35
CA SER A 71 -13.65 6.80 7.91
C SER A 71 -13.14 5.65 7.04
N LEU A 72 -12.03 5.01 7.46
CA LEU A 72 -11.46 3.81 6.84
C LEU A 72 -12.45 2.65 6.93
N ALA A 73 -12.97 2.35 8.11
CA ALA A 73 -13.96 1.28 8.34
C ALA A 73 -15.22 1.49 7.50
N ARG A 74 -15.78 2.71 7.44
CA ARG A 74 -16.92 3.02 6.56
C ARG A 74 -16.61 2.87 5.08
N ASN A 75 -15.48 3.40 4.59
CA ASN A 75 -15.08 3.25 3.18
C ASN A 75 -14.79 1.79 2.78
N VAL A 76 -14.27 1.01 3.72
CA VAL A 76 -14.08 -0.43 3.58
C VAL A 76 -15.45 -1.09 3.49
N GLN A 77 -16.34 -0.86 4.45
CA GLN A 77 -17.66 -1.46 4.51
C GLN A 77 -18.54 -1.12 3.31
N ASP A 78 -18.54 0.15 2.85
CA ASP A 78 -19.23 0.61 1.63
C ASP A 78 -18.69 -0.06 0.34
N ARG A 79 -17.45 -0.58 0.37
CA ARG A 79 -16.85 -1.34 -0.74
C ARG A 79 -17.00 -2.85 -0.61
N PHE A 80 -17.23 -3.37 0.59
CA PHE A 80 -17.38 -4.79 0.90
C PHE A 80 -18.85 -5.23 1.04
N ASP A 81 -19.78 -4.60 0.31
CA ASP A 81 -21.17 -5.09 0.13
C ASP A 81 -21.26 -6.48 -0.55
N THR A 82 -20.13 -7.02 -1.02
CA THR A 82 -19.99 -8.46 -1.23
C THR A 82 -19.42 -9.08 0.05
N ALA A 83 -20.30 -9.32 1.02
CA ALA A 83 -20.02 -9.84 2.37
C ALA A 83 -19.26 -11.19 2.44
N ALA A 84 -18.78 -11.73 1.31
CA ALA A 84 -18.01 -12.97 1.23
C ALA A 84 -16.50 -12.78 1.47
N ASP A 85 -15.91 -11.60 1.17
CA ASP A 85 -14.45 -11.42 1.22
C ASP A 85 -13.92 -10.74 2.50
N ALA A 86 -14.78 -10.03 3.26
CA ALA A 86 -14.38 -9.37 4.51
C ALA A 86 -14.19 -10.34 5.69
N ALA A 87 -14.62 -11.61 5.56
CA ALA A 87 -14.78 -12.54 6.68
C ALA A 87 -13.69 -13.62 6.85
N THR A 88 -12.61 -13.63 6.05
CA THR A 88 -11.76 -14.85 5.95
C THR A 88 -10.28 -14.70 6.35
N GLY A 89 -9.81 -13.53 6.82
CA GLY A 89 -8.38 -13.40 7.17
C GLY A 89 -7.98 -12.20 8.03
N PRO A 90 -6.74 -12.23 8.59
CA PRO A 90 -6.23 -11.18 9.49
C PRO A 90 -5.93 -9.85 8.79
N LEU A 91 -6.04 -9.79 7.46
CA LEU A 91 -5.76 -8.61 6.64
C LEU A 91 -6.97 -8.25 5.79
N ALA A 92 -7.36 -6.98 5.81
CA ALA A 92 -8.38 -6.40 4.95
C ALA A 92 -7.73 -5.60 3.81
N GLY A 93 -8.24 -5.76 2.59
CA GLY A 93 -7.78 -5.01 1.42
C GLY A 93 -8.40 -3.62 1.34
N LEU A 94 -7.58 -2.58 1.19
CA LEU A 94 -8.04 -1.20 0.94
C LEU A 94 -8.12 -0.91 -0.56
N ARG A 95 -7.17 -1.46 -1.32
CA ARG A 95 -7.12 -1.37 -2.79
C ARG A 95 -6.31 -2.52 -3.34
N GLU A 96 -6.74 -3.05 -4.47
CA GLU A 96 -6.02 -4.06 -5.24
C GLU A 96 -5.86 -3.62 -6.69
N ALA A 97 -4.81 -4.11 -7.35
CA ALA A 97 -4.78 -4.20 -8.80
C ALA A 97 -4.05 -5.47 -9.22
N PRO A 98 -4.38 -5.99 -10.42
CA PRO A 98 -3.70 -7.15 -10.95
C PRO A 98 -2.21 -6.87 -11.14
N ILE A 99 -1.40 -7.92 -11.02
CA ILE A 99 0.06 -7.79 -11.10
C ILE A 99 0.53 -7.36 -12.50
N ASP A 100 -0.27 -7.58 -13.54
CA ASP A 100 0.03 -7.17 -14.92
C ASP A 100 0.04 -5.64 -15.11
N GLN A 101 -0.57 -4.90 -14.19
CA GLN A 101 -0.50 -3.45 -14.13
C GLN A 101 0.82 -2.98 -13.54
N VAL A 102 1.61 -3.85 -12.91
CA VAL A 102 2.95 -3.52 -12.42
C VAL A 102 3.95 -3.81 -13.55
N ARG A 103 4.71 -2.79 -13.93
CA ARG A 103 5.75 -2.88 -14.96
C ARG A 103 7.12 -3.11 -14.40
N GLU A 104 7.41 -2.50 -13.27
CA GLU A 104 8.74 -2.60 -12.68
C GLU A 104 8.70 -2.44 -11.16
N VAL A 105 9.65 -3.08 -10.49
CA VAL A 105 9.95 -2.85 -9.08
C VAL A 105 11.44 -2.64 -8.98
N ARG A 106 11.88 -1.49 -8.46
CA ARG A 106 13.31 -1.12 -8.41
C ARG A 106 13.68 -0.51 -7.07
N ALA A 107 14.91 -0.73 -6.64
CA ALA A 107 15.52 0.04 -5.56
C ALA A 107 16.07 1.32 -6.17
N VAL A 108 15.62 2.49 -5.69
CA VAL A 108 16.07 3.78 -6.20
C VAL A 108 16.65 4.62 -5.05
N PRO A 109 17.88 5.14 -5.19
CA PRO A 109 18.40 6.12 -4.25
C PRO A 109 17.67 7.46 -4.46
N ARG A 110 17.26 8.11 -3.38
CA ARG A 110 16.66 9.44 -3.36
C ARG A 110 17.27 10.29 -2.25
N GLY A 111 17.05 11.60 -2.37
CA GLY A 111 17.61 12.59 -1.47
C GLY A 111 18.77 13.37 -2.11
N ARG A 112 19.13 14.48 -1.47
CA ARG A 112 20.28 15.34 -1.86
C ARG A 112 21.43 15.24 -0.86
N THR A 113 21.39 14.24 0.02
CA THR A 113 22.38 14.01 1.08
C THR A 113 23.52 13.10 0.58
N PRO A 114 24.72 13.18 1.18
CA PRO A 114 25.85 12.31 0.82
C PRO A 114 25.57 10.82 1.02
N VAL A 115 24.74 10.49 2.02
CA VAL A 115 24.18 9.15 2.21
C VAL A 115 22.80 9.13 1.55
N PRO A 116 22.61 8.37 0.45
CA PRO A 116 21.32 8.30 -0.22
C PRO A 116 20.31 7.55 0.65
N GLU A 117 19.07 8.05 0.67
CA GLU A 117 17.95 7.31 1.21
C GLU A 117 17.43 6.34 0.17
N TRP A 118 17.23 5.08 0.55
CA TRP A 118 16.77 4.06 -0.38
C TRP A 118 15.25 3.92 -0.35
N PHE A 119 14.68 3.77 -1.54
CA PHE A 119 13.25 3.59 -1.75
C PHE A 119 13.02 2.35 -2.60
N VAL A 120 11.97 1.61 -2.29
CA VAL A 120 11.36 0.67 -3.23
C VAL A 120 10.39 1.47 -4.09
N ARG A 121 10.62 1.48 -5.40
CA ARG A 121 9.75 2.12 -6.39
C ARG A 121 9.03 1.07 -7.19
N ILE A 122 7.72 1.22 -7.32
CA ILE A 122 6.84 0.37 -8.12
C ILE A 122 6.29 1.23 -9.25
N GLY A 123 6.64 0.87 -10.48
CA GLY A 123 6.14 1.50 -11.70
C GLY A 123 4.95 0.72 -12.26
N PHE A 124 3.91 1.44 -12.67
CA PHE A 124 2.69 0.88 -13.23
C PHE A 124 2.62 1.04 -14.76
N ALA A 125 1.77 0.26 -15.41
CA ALA A 125 1.57 0.25 -16.86
C ALA A 125 1.02 1.56 -17.42
N ASP A 126 0.36 2.37 -16.58
CA ASP A 126 -0.14 3.70 -16.91
C ASP A 126 0.95 4.80 -16.83
N GLY A 127 2.21 4.42 -16.60
CA GLY A 127 3.35 5.32 -16.46
C GLY A 127 3.44 6.02 -15.10
N SER A 128 2.49 5.78 -14.20
CA SER A 128 2.54 6.27 -12.82
C SER A 128 3.48 5.42 -11.97
N ALA A 129 3.98 5.94 -10.86
CA ALA A 129 4.84 5.19 -9.95
C ALA A 129 4.65 5.59 -8.49
N VAL A 130 4.68 4.63 -7.58
CA VAL A 130 4.68 4.88 -6.14
C VAL A 130 6.01 4.43 -5.55
N GLY A 131 6.54 5.18 -4.59
CA GLY A 131 7.76 4.80 -3.88
C GLY A 131 7.58 4.96 -2.37
N PHE A 132 8.22 4.09 -1.61
CA PHE A 132 8.27 4.16 -0.14
C PHE A 132 9.69 3.91 0.33
N ARG A 133 10.06 4.59 1.42
CA ARG A 133 11.40 4.49 2.00
C ARG A 133 11.59 3.10 2.61
N ASP A 134 12.72 2.47 2.32
CA ASP A 134 13.10 1.17 2.88
C ASP A 134 14.64 1.09 2.96
N GLY A 135 15.17 0.95 4.17
CA GLY A 135 16.61 0.79 4.40
C GLY A 135 17.20 -0.48 3.78
N MET A 136 16.35 -1.46 3.45
CA MET A 136 16.71 -2.72 2.80
C MET A 136 16.14 -2.82 1.38
N ALA A 137 15.83 -1.70 0.72
CA ALA A 137 15.17 -1.68 -0.60
C ALA A 137 15.82 -2.61 -1.63
N GLY A 138 17.15 -2.69 -1.68
CA GLY A 138 17.87 -3.59 -2.58
C GLY A 138 17.58 -5.07 -2.30
N GLN A 139 17.53 -5.47 -1.02
CA GLN A 139 17.14 -6.82 -0.64
C GLN A 139 15.65 -7.08 -0.92
N ALA A 140 14.79 -6.11 -0.62
CA ALA A 140 13.36 -6.21 -0.88
C ALA A 140 13.07 -6.45 -2.38
N VAL A 141 13.72 -5.69 -3.25
CA VAL A 141 13.59 -5.80 -4.72
C VAL A 141 14.14 -7.14 -5.22
N ARG A 142 15.28 -7.61 -4.72
CA ARG A 142 15.78 -8.96 -5.04
C ARG A 142 14.79 -10.04 -4.65
N THR A 143 14.20 -9.95 -3.46
CA THR A 143 13.16 -10.89 -3.00
C THR A 143 11.94 -10.82 -3.90
N VAL A 144 11.51 -9.62 -4.31
CA VAL A 144 10.41 -9.45 -5.28
C VAL A 144 10.74 -10.17 -6.59
N HIS A 145 11.89 -9.93 -7.20
CA HIS A 145 12.25 -10.57 -8.47
C HIS A 145 12.40 -12.09 -8.35
N ALA A 146 12.91 -12.60 -7.22
CA ALA A 146 13.00 -14.03 -6.97
C ALA A 146 11.63 -14.72 -6.87
N ASN A 147 10.61 -14.02 -6.38
CA ASN A 147 9.26 -14.57 -6.20
C ASN A 147 8.29 -14.19 -7.34
N LEU A 148 8.60 -13.14 -8.10
CA LEU A 148 7.78 -12.55 -9.16
C LEU A 148 8.63 -12.35 -10.42
N PRO A 149 8.96 -13.45 -11.14
CA PRO A 149 9.85 -13.39 -12.30
C PRO A 149 9.32 -12.52 -13.44
N VAL A 150 7.99 -12.33 -13.53
CA VAL A 150 7.36 -11.40 -14.49
C VAL A 150 7.81 -9.94 -14.31
N LEU A 151 8.35 -9.60 -13.13
CA LEU A 151 8.82 -8.25 -12.80
C LEU A 151 10.36 -8.14 -12.81
N ALA A 152 11.09 -9.19 -13.21
CA ALA A 152 12.55 -9.23 -13.18
C ALA A 152 13.24 -8.76 -14.48
N GLY A 153 12.45 -8.42 -15.50
CA GLY A 153 12.91 -7.96 -16.82
C GLY A 153 13.07 -6.45 -16.96
#